data_AF-A0A368YLE7-F1
#
_entry.id   AF-A0A368YLE7-F1
#
_cell.length_a   1.000
_cell.length_b   1.000
_cell.length_c   1.000
_cell.angle_alpha   90.00
_cell.angle_beta   90.00
_cell.angle_gamma   90.00
#
_symmetry.space_group_name_H-M   'P 1'
#
loop_
_entity.id
_entity.type
_entity.pdbx_description
1 polymer ?
#
loop_
_entity_poly.entity_id
_entity_poly.type
_entity_poly.pdbx_seq_one_letter_code
_entity_poly.pdbx_strand_id
1 'polypeptide(L)' 'MATNSLSRLFPLGLLVTAALLTGCGTVKEKTAPCKRPAELTSYAEDRRQNCGPMRSVNDPAIAFAAIRLE' A
#
# COMPACT_ATOMS: atom_id res chain seq x y z
N MET A 1 0.12 -34.25 -43.86
CA MET A 1 -0.95 -33.49 -43.16
C MET A 1 -0.63 -33.45 -41.66
N ALA A 2 0.31 -32.61 -41.21
CA ALA A 2 0.63 -32.47 -39.78
C ALA A 2 1.02 -31.03 -39.39
N THR A 3 0.88 -30.08 -40.31
CA THR A 3 1.26 -28.66 -40.11
C THR A 3 0.10 -27.80 -39.59
N ASN A 4 -1.15 -28.22 -39.81
CA ASN A 4 -2.34 -27.44 -39.44
C ASN A 4 -2.71 -27.50 -37.94
N SER A 5 -2.11 -28.41 -37.17
CA SER A 5 -2.40 -28.54 -35.74
C SER A 5 -1.59 -27.54 -34.91
N LEU A 6 -0.34 -27.28 -35.30
CA LEU A 6 0.54 -26.34 -34.60
C LEU A 6 0.12 -24.88 -34.80
N SER A 7 -0.37 -24.53 -36.00
CA SER A 7 -0.88 -23.19 -36.31
C SER A 7 -2.20 -22.87 -35.59
N ARG A 8 -3.02 -23.87 -35.27
CA ARG A 8 -4.25 -23.70 -34.49
C ARG A 8 -4.00 -23.40 -33.00
N LEU A 9 -2.82 -23.78 -32.49
CA LEU A 9 -2.42 -23.53 -31.10
C LEU A 9 -1.73 -22.15 -30.92
N PHE A 10 -1.25 -21.58 -32.02
CA PHE A 10 -0.61 -20.26 -32.04
C PHE A 10 -1.46 -19.12 -31.44
N PRO A 11 -2.77 -18.96 -31.78
CA PRO A 11 -3.58 -17.90 -31.18
C PRO A 11 -3.80 -18.10 -29.69
N LEU A 12 -3.90 -19.36 -29.23
CA LEU A 12 -4.04 -19.68 -27.81
C LEU A 12 -2.74 -19.34 -27.04
N GLY A 13 -1.58 -19.69 -27.60
CA GLY A 13 -0.28 -19.31 -27.03
C GLY A 13 -0.09 -17.80 -26.94
N LEU A 14 -0.52 -17.06 -27.97
CA LEU A 14 -0.47 -15.59 -27.98
C LEU A 14 -1.36 -14.98 -26.88
N LEU A 15 -2.58 -15.50 -26.69
CA LEU A 15 -3.49 -15.03 -25.64
C LEU A 15 -2.95 -15.31 -24.24
N VAL A 16 -2.39 -16.51 -24.01
CA VAL A 16 -1.80 -16.88 -22.72
C VAL A 16 -0.60 -15.99 -22.39
N THR A 17 0.29 -15.74 -23.35
CA THR A 17 1.45 -14.86 -23.16
C THR A 17 1.04 -13.41 -22.91
N ALA A 18 0.04 -12.89 -23.64
CA ALA A 18 -0.50 -11.56 -23.42
C ALA A 18 -1.15 -11.41 -22.03
N ALA A 19 -1.87 -12.43 -21.55
CA ALA A 19 -2.46 -12.43 -20.20
C ALA A 19 -1.39 -12.46 -19.09
N LEU A 20 -0.32 -13.23 -19.28
CA LEU A 20 0.80 -13.28 -18.33
C LEU A 20 1.58 -11.96 -18.27
N LEU A 21 1.78 -11.29 -19.40
CA LEU A 21 2.46 -10.00 -19.49
C LEU A 21 1.62 -8.85 -18.90
N THR A 22 0.29 -8.92 -19.04
CA THR A 22 -0.63 -7.91 -18.46
C THR A 22 -1.00 -8.20 -16.99
N GLY A 23 -0.71 -9.39 -16.48
CA GLY A 23 -0.99 -9.80 -15.10
C GLY A 23 -0.04 -9.26 -14.03
N CYS A 24 1.03 -8.54 -14.39
CA CYS A 24 1.97 -7.97 -13.43
C CYS A 24 1.51 -6.58 -12.95
N GLY A 25 0.37 -6.54 -12.26
CA GLY A 25 -0.21 -5.29 -11.75
C GLY A 25 -1.46 -5.54 -10.94
N THR A 26 -1.34 -6.05 -9.72
CA THR A 26 -2.47 -6.14 -8.80
C THR A 26 -3.06 -4.74 -8.57
N VAL A 27 -4.39 -4.62 -8.53
CA VAL A 27 -5.18 -3.39 -8.22
C VAL A 27 -4.88 -2.82 -6.82
N LYS A 28 -3.85 -3.31 -6.14
CA LYS A 28 -3.39 -2.87 -4.83
C LYS A 28 -2.55 -1.59 -4.87
N GLU A 29 -2.51 -0.87 -5.98
CA GLU A 29 -1.71 0.36 -6.11
C GLU A 29 -2.57 1.61 -6.42
N LYS A 30 -3.90 1.48 -6.50
CA LYS A 30 -4.74 2.58 -6.99
C LYS A 30 -5.90 3.08 -6.13
N THR A 31 -6.17 2.52 -4.94
CA THR A 31 -7.30 3.01 -4.11
C THR A 31 -7.02 3.18 -2.62
N ALA A 32 -5.76 3.28 -2.21
CA ALA A 32 -5.37 3.97 -0.97
C ALA A 32 -3.86 4.27 -1.03
N PRO A 33 -3.34 5.41 -0.53
CA PRO A 33 -1.95 5.42 -0.11
C PRO A 33 -1.80 4.43 1.06
N CYS A 34 -0.60 3.90 1.27
CA CYS A 34 -0.13 3.23 2.51
C CYS A 34 -0.08 1.68 2.55
N LYS A 35 0.35 0.95 1.51
CA LYS A 35 1.12 -0.28 1.81
C LYS A 35 2.46 0.17 2.38
N ARG A 36 2.48 0.31 3.70
CA ARG A 36 3.67 0.66 4.48
C ARG A 36 4.79 -0.34 4.08
N PRO A 37 6.01 0.11 3.70
CA PRO A 37 7.09 -0.73 3.17
C PRO A 37 7.45 -1.92 4.06
N ALA A 38 7.91 -3.05 3.51
CA ALA A 38 8.21 -4.25 4.32
C ALA A 38 9.31 -4.02 5.40
N GLU A 39 10.11 -2.97 5.23
CA GLU A 39 11.13 -2.49 6.16
C GLU A 39 10.51 -1.41 7.06
N LEU A 40 9.76 -1.81 8.10
CA LEU A 40 9.12 -0.87 9.00
C LEU A 40 9.39 -1.20 10.46
N THR A 41 10.37 -0.48 10.97
CA THR A 41 10.58 -0.22 12.40
C THR A 41 9.31 0.25 13.13
N SER A 42 8.27 0.71 12.41
CA SER A 42 6.99 1.09 13.01
C SER A 42 6.02 -0.04 13.28
N TYR A 43 6.24 -1.24 12.72
CA TYR A 43 5.53 -2.46 13.10
C TYR A 43 6.35 -3.33 14.04
N ALA A 44 7.64 -3.03 14.20
CA ALA A 44 8.41 -3.62 15.28
C ALA A 44 7.75 -3.22 16.61
N GLU A 45 7.78 -4.14 17.57
CA GLU A 45 7.33 -3.84 18.93
C GLU A 45 7.98 -2.54 19.39
N ASP A 46 7.14 -1.60 19.81
CA ASP A 46 7.63 -0.32 20.29
C ASP A 46 8.49 -0.60 21.53
N ARG A 47 9.81 -0.48 21.37
CA ARG A 47 10.76 -0.67 22.47
C ARG A 47 10.62 0.40 23.54
N ARG A 48 9.86 1.46 23.28
CA ARG A 48 9.50 2.45 24.29
C ARG A 48 8.56 1.77 25.28
N GLN A 49 8.87 1.94 26.55
CA GLN A 49 7.96 1.54 27.62
C GLN A 49 6.64 2.29 27.44
N ASN A 50 5.53 1.69 27.89
CA ASN A 50 4.22 2.34 27.88
C ASN A 50 4.35 3.77 28.44
N CYS A 51 3.99 4.78 27.62
CA CYS A 51 4.19 6.20 27.89
C CYS A 51 3.38 6.75 29.07
N GLY A 52 2.73 5.88 29.86
CA GLY A 52 1.82 6.25 30.91
C GLY A 52 0.53 6.89 30.37
N PRO A 53 -0.39 7.28 31.26
CA PRO A 53 -1.59 8.01 30.85
C PRO A 53 -1.21 9.35 30.22
N MET A 54 -1.92 9.73 29.16
CA MET A 54 -1.76 11.06 28.55
C MET A 54 -2.04 12.14 29.60
N ARG A 55 -1.18 13.15 29.66
CA ARG A 55 -1.37 14.33 30.51
C ARG A 55 -1.55 15.57 29.63
N SER A 56 -2.46 16.45 30.02
CA SER A 56 -2.54 17.77 29.41
C SER A 56 -1.22 18.53 29.62
N VAL A 57 -0.65 19.05 28.55
CA VAL A 57 0.59 19.85 28.60
C VAL A 57 0.27 21.35 28.62
N ASN A 58 -0.88 21.75 28.09
CA ASN A 58 -1.31 23.14 28.07
C ASN A 58 -2.82 23.27 28.29
N ASP A 59 -3.23 24.44 28.79
CA ASP A 59 -4.63 24.87 28.79
C ASP A 59 -5.02 25.27 27.35
N PRO A 60 -6.05 24.65 26.75
CA PRO A 60 -6.48 24.97 25.39
C PRO A 60 -6.86 26.44 25.21
N ALA A 61 -7.56 27.06 26.16
CA ALA A 61 -7.99 28.45 26.05
C ALA A 61 -6.77 29.39 26.01
N ILE A 62 -5.79 29.16 26.89
CA ILE A 62 -4.53 29.91 26.89
C ILE A 62 -3.74 29.64 25.60
N ALA A 63 -3.73 28.41 25.09
CA ALA A 63 -3.05 28.05 23.85
C ALA A 63 -3.62 28.85 22.66
N PHE A 64 -4.94 28.89 22.51
CA PHE A 64 -5.62 29.61 21.43
C PHE A 64 -5.41 31.12 21.51
N ALA A 65 -5.45 31.67 22.73
CA ALA A 65 -5.12 33.07 23.00
C ALA A 65 -3.71 33.44 22.51
N ALA A 66 -2.73 32.59 22.85
CA ALA A 66 -1.32 32.81 22.48
C ALA A 66 -1.09 32.79 20.97
N ILE A 67 -1.86 31.99 20.22
CA ILE A 67 -1.75 31.88 18.75
C ILE A 67 -2.75 32.74 17.98
N ARG A 68 -3.46 33.66 18.67
CA ARG A 68 -4.43 34.60 18.06
C ARG A 68 -5.54 33.91 17.27
N LEU A 69 -5.99 32.76 17.73
CA LEU A 69 -7.11 32.01 17.13
C LEU A 69 -8.43 32.21 17.89
N GLU A 70 -8.57 33.34 18.59
CA GLU A 70 -9.80 33.75 19.28
C GLU A 70 -10.76 34.51 18.35
#